data_AF-A0A8I0G2N0-F1
#
_entry.id   AF-A0A8I0G2N0-F1
#
_cell.length_a   1.000
_cell.length_b   1.000
_cell.length_c   1.000
_cell.angle_alpha   90.00
_cell.angle_beta   90.00
_cell.angle_gamma   90.00
#
_symmetry.space_group_name_H-M   'P 1'
#
loop_
_entity.id
_entity.type
_entity.pdbx_description
1 polymer ?
#
loop_
_entity_poly.entity_id
_entity_poly.type
_entity_poly.pdbx_seq_one_letter_code
_entity_poly.pdbx_strand_id
1 'polypeptide(L)'
;MSNRHKHAGHIITIESHSFKANESGMWNLTEIWKVLSLPNNKLPSQWRGKVTKRLTDMQKMHVEKIGIESITYADKQATLKYAGWVSEDFEDMVYAAFEAILEMPEVAEAVANKMVELGYHAEAELLERHKDDYREAMQTLNKIGKRVDGRKPERIYRAVLSGNLTKPQGLSMIPRSSVWYARVVNI
;
A
#
# COMPACT_ATOMS: atom_id res chain seq x y z
N MET A 1 2.07 -35.81 11.69
CA MET A 1 2.07 -34.34 11.49
C MET A 1 0.63 -33.86 11.60
N SER A 2 0.34 -32.91 12.50
CA SER A 2 -1.00 -32.34 12.64
C SER A 2 -1.27 -31.49 11.39
N ASN A 3 -2.14 -31.96 10.49
CA ASN A 3 -2.48 -31.31 9.23
C ASN A 3 -3.45 -30.14 9.49
N ARG A 4 -3.01 -29.14 10.27
CA ARG A 4 -3.83 -27.96 10.58
C ARG A 4 -3.80 -26.99 9.42
N HIS A 5 -4.96 -26.39 9.14
CA HIS A 5 -5.06 -25.36 8.12
C HIS A 5 -4.12 -24.17 8.43
N LYS A 6 -3.51 -23.55 7.41
CA LYS A 6 -2.51 -22.46 7.57
C LYS A 6 -3.03 -21.19 8.26
N HIS A 7 -4.33 -21.11 8.49
CA HIS A 7 -5.00 -20.00 9.18
C HIS A 7 -5.74 -20.44 10.43
N ALA A 8 -5.65 -21.71 10.82
CA ALA A 8 -6.31 -22.21 12.02
C ALA A 8 -5.86 -21.40 13.26
N GLY A 9 -6.84 -20.86 13.98
CA GLY A 9 -6.58 -20.06 15.19
C GLY A 9 -5.95 -18.68 14.96
N HIS A 10 -5.77 -18.23 13.72
CA HIS A 10 -5.32 -16.87 13.44
C HIS A 10 -6.32 -15.84 13.94
N ILE A 11 -5.83 -14.66 14.34
CA ILE A 11 -6.64 -13.57 14.87
C ILE A 11 -6.59 -12.38 13.90
N ILE A 12 -7.73 -11.73 13.72
CA ILE A 12 -7.82 -10.39 13.12
C ILE A 12 -8.46 -9.45 14.14
N THR A 13 -8.07 -8.18 14.11
CA THR A 13 -8.66 -7.15 14.99
C THR A 13 -9.42 -6.13 14.15
N ILE A 14 -10.66 -5.85 14.52
CA ILE A 14 -11.52 -4.85 13.87
C ILE A 14 -12.14 -4.01 15.00
N GLU A 15 -12.00 -2.68 14.94
CA GLU A 15 -12.55 -1.75 15.95
C GLU A 15 -12.30 -2.19 17.40
N SER A 16 -11.05 -2.56 17.71
CA SER A 16 -10.60 -3.06 19.04
C SER A 16 -11.12 -4.45 19.45
N HIS A 17 -11.87 -5.15 18.60
CA HIS A 17 -12.36 -6.50 18.86
C HIS A 17 -11.53 -7.54 18.10
N SER A 18 -11.19 -8.64 18.78
CA SER A 18 -10.42 -9.75 18.21
C SER A 18 -11.32 -10.89 17.75
N PHE A 19 -11.15 -11.32 16.50
CA PHE A 19 -11.90 -12.43 15.91
C PHE A 19 -10.95 -13.54 15.50
N LYS A 20 -11.24 -14.77 15.95
CA LYS A 20 -10.36 -15.93 15.76
C LYS A 20 -10.92 -16.88 14.71
N ALA A 21 -10.05 -17.36 13.82
CA ALA A 21 -10.40 -18.41 12.87
C ALA A 21 -10.59 -19.77 13.56
N ASN A 22 -11.55 -20.55 13.05
CA ASN A 22 -11.74 -21.94 13.43
C ASN A 22 -10.62 -22.87 12.89
N GLU A 23 -10.71 -24.17 13.16
CA GLU A 23 -9.71 -25.16 12.73
C GLU A 23 -9.57 -25.30 11.20
N SER A 24 -10.62 -24.93 10.46
CA SER A 24 -10.61 -24.86 8.99
C SER A 24 -10.01 -23.54 8.47
N GLY A 25 -9.56 -22.66 9.37
CA GLY A 25 -9.01 -21.35 9.02
C GLY A 25 -10.04 -20.35 8.49
N MET A 26 -11.29 -20.46 8.95
CA MET A 26 -12.38 -19.56 8.59
C MET A 26 -12.83 -18.73 9.79
N TRP A 27 -13.21 -17.49 9.53
CA TRP A 27 -13.80 -16.57 10.52
C TRP A 27 -15.32 -16.55 10.40
N ASN A 28 -15.99 -16.35 11.53
CA ASN A 28 -17.44 -16.18 11.58
C ASN A 28 -17.81 -14.71 11.31
N LEU A 29 -18.32 -14.42 10.11
CA LEU A 29 -18.75 -13.07 9.74
C LEU A 29 -20.01 -12.64 10.52
N THR A 30 -20.86 -13.59 10.91
CA THR A 30 -22.03 -13.31 11.74
C THR A 30 -21.61 -12.88 13.15
N GLU A 31 -20.52 -13.45 13.70
CA GLU A 31 -19.93 -13.00 14.96
C GLU A 31 -19.38 -11.58 14.85
N ILE A 32 -18.62 -11.28 13.78
CA ILE A 32 -18.13 -9.92 13.52
C ILE A 32 -19.31 -8.92 13.52
N TRP A 33 -20.37 -9.23 12.78
CA TRP A 33 -21.57 -8.39 12.75
C TRP A 33 -22.22 -8.17 14.12
N LYS A 34 -22.37 -9.25 14.91
CA LYS A 34 -22.96 -9.20 16.26
C LYS A 34 -22.09 -8.40 17.24
N VAL A 35 -20.80 -8.68 17.30
CA VAL A 35 -19.87 -8.06 18.28
C VAL A 35 -19.69 -6.57 18.01
N LEU A 36 -19.56 -6.20 16.74
CA LEU A 36 -19.47 -4.78 16.34
C LEU A 36 -20.84 -4.06 16.40
N SER A 37 -21.91 -4.74 16.80
CA SER A 37 -23.27 -4.17 16.92
C SER A 37 -23.74 -3.47 15.64
N LEU A 38 -23.42 -4.06 14.49
CA LEU A 38 -23.66 -3.44 13.19
C LEU A 38 -25.13 -3.44 12.80
N PRO A 39 -25.60 -2.45 12.01
CA PRO A 39 -26.96 -2.41 11.52
C PRO A 39 -27.29 -3.59 10.58
N ASN A 40 -28.58 -3.90 10.41
CA ASN A 40 -29.04 -5.03 9.60
C ASN A 40 -28.60 -4.97 8.13
N ASN A 41 -28.40 -3.78 7.57
CA ASN A 41 -27.89 -3.62 6.20
C ASN A 41 -26.41 -4.03 6.05
N LYS A 42 -25.69 -4.25 7.16
CA LYS A 42 -24.32 -4.77 7.19
C LYS A 42 -24.24 -6.26 7.53
N LEU A 43 -25.37 -6.96 7.65
CA LEU A 43 -25.40 -8.42 7.78
C LEU A 43 -24.60 -9.10 6.65
N PRO A 44 -23.92 -10.23 6.89
CA PRO A 44 -23.20 -10.95 5.83
C PRO A 44 -24.08 -11.30 4.62
N SER A 45 -25.37 -11.60 4.83
CA SER A 45 -26.34 -11.88 3.76
C SER A 45 -26.76 -10.65 2.95
N GLN A 46 -26.50 -9.45 3.47
CA GLN A 46 -26.72 -8.16 2.80
C GLN A 46 -25.46 -7.65 2.10
N TRP A 47 -24.30 -8.28 2.33
CA TRP A 47 -23.10 -8.01 1.55
C TRP A 47 -23.29 -8.55 0.13
N ARG A 48 -23.97 -7.79 -0.72
CA ARG A 48 -24.37 -8.21 -2.07
C ARG A 48 -23.62 -7.39 -3.11
N GLY A 49 -23.21 -8.04 -4.19
CA GLY A 49 -22.54 -7.37 -5.30
C GLY A 49 -21.53 -8.26 -6.01
N LYS A 50 -20.80 -7.65 -6.96
CA LYS A 50 -19.79 -8.36 -7.77
C LYS A 50 -18.70 -8.99 -6.91
N VAL A 51 -18.26 -8.31 -5.86
CA VAL A 51 -17.21 -8.80 -4.95
C VAL A 51 -17.66 -10.07 -4.22
N THR A 52 -18.81 -10.02 -3.55
CA THR A 52 -19.35 -11.16 -2.81
C THR A 52 -19.62 -12.34 -3.73
N LYS A 53 -20.24 -12.10 -4.90
CA LYS A 53 -20.50 -13.15 -5.88
C LYS A 53 -19.21 -13.88 -6.26
N ARG A 54 -18.16 -13.13 -6.61
CA ARG A 54 -16.85 -13.69 -6.93
C ARG A 54 -16.26 -14.51 -5.77
N LEU A 55 -16.38 -14.02 -4.53
CA LEU A 55 -15.88 -14.76 -3.36
C LEU A 55 -16.63 -16.07 -3.13
N THR A 56 -17.96 -16.06 -3.30
CA THR A 56 -18.78 -17.29 -3.24
C THR A 56 -18.42 -18.25 -4.37
N ASP A 57 -18.27 -17.76 -5.61
CA ASP A 57 -17.91 -18.59 -6.77
C ASP A 57 -16.52 -19.24 -6.59
N MET A 58 -15.60 -18.54 -5.91
CA MET A 58 -14.29 -19.06 -5.51
C MET A 58 -14.33 -19.93 -4.23
N GLN A 59 -15.50 -20.24 -3.69
CA GLN A 59 -15.70 -21.02 -2.46
C GLN A 59 -14.99 -20.45 -1.23
N LYS A 60 -14.82 -19.12 -1.17
CA LYS A 60 -14.19 -18.41 -0.05
C LYS A 60 -15.14 -18.08 1.09
N MET A 61 -16.43 -18.37 0.91
CA MET A 61 -17.45 -18.20 1.92
C MET A 61 -18.33 -19.44 1.98
N HIS A 62 -18.79 -19.77 3.18
CA HIS A 62 -19.67 -20.88 3.45
C HIS A 62 -20.80 -20.42 4.38
N VAL A 63 -22.02 -20.86 4.12
CA VAL A 63 -23.16 -20.59 5.01
C VAL A 63 -23.57 -21.91 5.64
N GLU A 64 -23.51 -21.96 6.97
CA GLU A 64 -23.95 -23.09 7.77
C GLU A 64 -25.24 -22.73 8.50
N LYS A 65 -26.23 -23.63 8.47
CA LYS A 65 -27.46 -23.46 9.26
C LYS A 65 -27.29 -24.17 10.60
N ILE A 66 -27.33 -23.42 11.70
CA ILE A 66 -27.26 -23.95 13.05
C ILE A 66 -28.57 -23.62 13.76
N GLY A 67 -29.46 -24.61 13.85
CA GLY A 67 -30.82 -24.42 14.33
C GLY A 67 -31.60 -23.45 13.44
N ILE A 68 -32.06 -22.34 14.02
CA ILE A 68 -32.78 -21.27 13.30
C ILE A 68 -31.84 -20.19 12.74
N GLU A 69 -30.58 -20.16 13.16
CA GLU A 69 -29.62 -19.16 12.69
C GLU A 69 -28.86 -19.66 11.45
N SER A 70 -28.49 -18.72 10.58
CA SER A 70 -27.56 -18.97 9.47
C SER A 70 -26.26 -18.23 9.75
N ILE A 71 -25.17 -18.99 9.90
CA ILE A 71 -23.83 -18.48 10.18
C ILE A 71 -23.05 -18.42 8.88
N THR A 72 -22.46 -17.27 8.58
CA THR A 72 -21.57 -17.12 7.42
C THR A 72 -20.13 -17.21 7.88
N TYR A 73 -19.42 -18.23 7.40
CA TYR A 73 -17.98 -18.38 7.55
C TYR A 73 -17.26 -17.92 6.29
N ALA A 74 -16.05 -17.39 6.46
CA ALA A 74 -15.24 -16.89 5.36
C ALA A 74 -13.76 -17.20 5.56
N ASP A 75 -13.04 -17.43 4.46
CA ASP A 75 -11.58 -17.52 4.46
C ASP A 75 -10.94 -16.17 4.82
N LYS A 76 -9.61 -16.15 4.97
CA LYS A 76 -8.89 -14.92 5.33
C LYS A 76 -9.16 -13.76 4.36
N GLN A 77 -9.18 -14.00 3.04
CA GLN A 77 -9.36 -12.92 2.07
C GLN A 77 -10.77 -12.34 2.12
N ALA A 78 -11.79 -13.21 2.16
CA ALA A 78 -13.19 -12.80 2.25
C ALA A 78 -13.46 -12.09 3.58
N THR A 79 -12.83 -12.53 4.67
CA THR A 79 -12.95 -11.88 5.98
C THR A 79 -12.33 -10.48 5.99
N LEU A 80 -11.12 -10.30 5.45
CA LEU A 80 -10.50 -8.97 5.34
C LEU A 80 -11.34 -8.02 4.48
N LYS A 81 -11.96 -8.51 3.41
CA LYS A 81 -12.86 -7.73 2.56
C LYS A 81 -14.17 -7.37 3.26
N TYR A 82 -14.73 -8.27 4.05
CA TYR A 82 -15.91 -7.98 4.86
C TYR A 82 -15.58 -6.94 5.94
N ALA A 83 -14.43 -7.08 6.61
CA ALA A 83 -13.95 -6.13 7.60
C ALA A 83 -13.84 -4.71 7.03
N GLY A 84 -13.20 -4.53 5.86
CA GLY A 84 -13.15 -3.23 5.19
C GLY A 84 -14.53 -2.72 4.77
N TRP A 85 -15.45 -3.60 4.35
CA TRP A 85 -16.81 -3.18 4.01
C TRP A 85 -17.63 -2.69 5.21
N VAL A 86 -17.36 -3.22 6.41
CA VAL A 86 -18.12 -2.85 7.62
C VAL A 86 -17.45 -1.79 8.49
N SER A 87 -16.15 -1.54 8.30
CA SER A 87 -15.36 -0.62 9.10
C SER A 87 -14.41 0.19 8.21
N GLU A 88 -14.69 1.49 8.07
CA GLU A 88 -13.88 2.43 7.29
C GLU A 88 -12.47 2.55 7.88
N ASP A 89 -12.33 2.63 9.21
CA ASP A 89 -11.02 2.66 9.89
C ASP A 89 -10.17 1.42 9.55
N PHE A 90 -10.78 0.24 9.45
CA PHE A 90 -10.07 -0.97 9.05
C PHE A 90 -9.65 -0.92 7.58
N GLU A 91 -10.52 -0.43 6.70
CA GLU A 91 -10.23 -0.24 5.28
C GLU A 91 -9.06 0.75 5.07
N ASP A 92 -9.13 1.91 5.72
CA ASP A 92 -8.11 2.95 5.67
C ASP A 92 -6.75 2.44 6.21
N MET A 93 -6.76 1.66 7.29
CA MET A 93 -5.55 1.04 7.82
C MET A 93 -4.92 0.05 6.82
N VAL A 94 -5.73 -0.74 6.11
CA VAL A 94 -5.23 -1.66 5.08
C VAL A 94 -4.65 -0.90 3.90
N TYR A 95 -5.30 0.18 3.44
CA TYR A 95 -4.76 1.00 2.34
C TYR A 95 -3.50 1.74 2.77
N ALA A 96 -3.45 2.37 3.95
CA ALA A 96 -2.26 3.03 4.47
C ALA A 96 -1.08 2.06 4.62
N ALA A 97 -1.34 0.82 5.08
CA ALA A 97 -0.32 -0.22 5.13
C ALA A 97 0.19 -0.60 3.73
N PHE A 98 -0.70 -0.68 2.73
CA PHE A 98 -0.31 -0.95 1.35
C PHE A 98 0.48 0.20 0.72
N GLU A 99 0.06 1.45 0.92
CA GLU A 99 0.81 2.64 0.48
C GLU A 99 2.22 2.66 1.08
N ALA A 100 2.35 2.38 2.38
CA ALA A 100 3.66 2.31 3.04
C ALA A 100 4.57 1.22 2.43
N ILE A 101 3.99 0.08 2.02
CA ILE A 101 4.74 -0.97 1.30
C ILE A 101 5.25 -0.45 -0.04
N LEU A 102 4.44 0.31 -0.79
CA LEU A 102 4.81 0.84 -2.10
C LEU A 102 5.89 1.93 -2.03
N GLU A 103 5.93 2.71 -0.95
CA GLU A 103 6.98 3.71 -0.71
C GLU A 103 8.35 3.09 -0.36
N MET A 104 8.41 1.78 -0.08
CA MET A 104 9.62 1.07 0.32
C MET A 104 9.91 -0.10 -0.63
N PRO A 105 10.69 0.09 -1.72
CA PRO A 105 10.90 -0.93 -2.75
C PRO A 105 11.39 -2.29 -2.23
N GLU A 106 12.27 -2.28 -1.22
CA GLU A 106 12.79 -3.47 -0.56
C GLU A 106 11.70 -4.23 0.22
N VAL A 107 10.74 -3.52 0.81
CA VAL A 107 9.59 -4.12 1.50
C VAL A 107 8.61 -4.66 0.48
N ALA A 108 8.29 -3.91 -0.58
CA ALA A 108 7.44 -4.38 -1.67
C ALA A 108 7.96 -5.69 -2.29
N GLU A 109 9.28 -5.80 -2.49
CA GLU A 109 9.93 -7.03 -2.98
C GLU A 109 9.81 -8.19 -1.99
N ALA A 110 10.08 -7.95 -0.70
CA ALA A 110 9.91 -8.97 0.33
C ALA A 110 8.46 -9.46 0.43
N VAL A 111 7.48 -8.55 0.30
CA VAL A 111 6.05 -8.90 0.28
C VAL A 111 5.69 -9.68 -0.97
N ALA A 112 6.17 -9.29 -2.16
CA ALA A 112 5.92 -10.02 -3.41
C ALA A 112 6.44 -11.48 -3.34
N ASN A 113 7.66 -11.68 -2.82
CA ASN A 113 8.21 -13.01 -2.58
C ASN A 113 7.32 -13.81 -1.61
N LYS A 114 6.85 -13.17 -0.53
CA LYS A 114 5.94 -13.83 0.42
C LYS A 114 4.59 -14.18 -0.21
N MET A 115 4.08 -13.34 -1.11
CA MET A 115 2.85 -13.60 -1.86
C MET A 115 3.00 -14.84 -2.73
N VAL A 116 4.13 -15.01 -3.41
CA VAL A 116 4.46 -16.23 -4.18
C VAL A 116 4.46 -17.47 -3.28
N GLU A 117 5.12 -17.43 -2.12
CA GLU A 117 5.11 -18.54 -1.16
C GLU A 117 3.70 -18.93 -0.68
N LEU A 118 2.81 -17.95 -0.59
CA LEU A 118 1.42 -18.14 -0.16
C LEU A 118 0.48 -18.56 -1.30
N GLY A 119 0.96 -18.58 -2.55
CA GLY A 119 0.24 -18.95 -3.77
C GLY A 119 -0.46 -17.79 -4.49
N TYR A 120 -0.18 -16.54 -4.14
CA TYR A 120 -0.78 -15.34 -4.73
C TYR A 120 0.02 -14.82 -5.94
N HIS A 121 0.30 -15.70 -6.91
CA HIS A 121 1.21 -15.39 -8.02
C HIS A 121 0.76 -14.20 -8.87
N ALA A 122 -0.52 -14.14 -9.24
CA ALA A 122 -1.07 -13.07 -10.07
C ALA A 122 -1.03 -11.72 -9.34
N GLU A 123 -1.36 -11.71 -8.04
CA GLU A 123 -1.29 -10.50 -7.24
C GLU A 123 0.17 -10.06 -6.96
N ALA A 124 1.10 -11.00 -6.83
CA ALA A 124 2.53 -10.71 -6.66
C ALA A 124 3.09 -10.00 -7.91
N GLU A 125 2.74 -10.49 -9.10
CA GLU A 125 3.12 -9.85 -10.37
C GLU A 125 2.59 -8.40 -10.47
N LEU A 126 1.37 -8.15 -10.00
CA LEU A 126 0.82 -6.78 -9.96
C LEU A 126 1.62 -5.88 -9.01
N LEU A 127 2.03 -6.38 -7.84
CA LEU A 127 2.85 -5.63 -6.89
C LEU A 127 4.24 -5.32 -7.45
N GLU A 128 4.88 -6.28 -8.14
CA GLU A 128 6.17 -6.06 -8.80
C GLU A 128 6.11 -4.95 -9.85
N ARG A 129 5.05 -4.93 -10.68
CA ARG A 129 4.84 -3.85 -11.66
C ARG A 129 4.71 -2.48 -11.00
N HIS A 130 3.95 -2.38 -9.91
CA HIS A 130 3.82 -1.12 -9.16
C HIS A 130 5.16 -0.63 -8.62
N LYS A 131 6.00 -1.54 -8.10
CA LYS A 131 7.35 -1.22 -7.61
C LYS A 131 8.24 -0.67 -8.74
N ASP A 132 8.19 -1.28 -9.91
CA ASP A 132 9.01 -0.88 -11.06
C ASP A 132 8.57 0.48 -11.62
N ASP A 133 7.26 0.72 -11.73
CA ASP A 133 6.70 2.02 -12.14
C ASP A 133 7.12 3.14 -11.18
N TYR A 134 7.05 2.91 -9.86
CA TYR A 134 7.51 3.88 -8.85
C TYR A 134 9.01 4.17 -8.98
N ARG A 135 9.82 3.11 -9.16
CA ARG A 135 11.27 3.25 -9.35
C ARG A 135 11.61 4.05 -10.59
N GLU A 136 10.91 3.83 -11.70
CA GLU A 136 11.10 4.60 -12.94
C GLU A 136 10.69 6.07 -12.77
N ALA A 137 9.54 6.33 -12.14
CA ALA A 137 9.08 7.67 -11.84
C ALA A 137 10.10 8.43 -10.98
N MET A 138 10.61 7.80 -9.93
CA MET A 138 11.61 8.40 -9.02
C MET A 138 12.95 8.67 -9.72
N GLN A 139 13.40 7.77 -10.60
CA GLN A 139 14.59 8.02 -11.42
C GLN A 139 14.39 9.19 -12.38
N THR A 140 13.20 9.31 -12.96
CA THR A 140 12.84 10.42 -13.86
C THR A 140 12.81 11.74 -13.11
N LEU A 141 12.18 11.79 -11.94
CA LEU A 141 12.17 12.97 -11.06
C LEU A 141 13.59 13.37 -10.66
N ASN A 142 14.44 12.42 -10.25
CA ASN A 142 15.84 12.69 -9.93
C ASN A 142 16.64 13.25 -11.12
N LYS A 143 16.39 12.74 -12.33
CA LYS A 143 17.00 13.28 -13.56
C LYS A 143 16.51 14.71 -13.86
N ILE A 144 15.23 15.01 -13.62
CA ILE A 144 14.66 16.35 -13.78
C ILE A 144 15.23 17.31 -12.73
N GLY A 145 15.25 16.92 -11.45
CA GLY A 145 15.85 17.72 -10.36
C GLY A 145 17.30 18.09 -10.66
N LYS A 146 18.12 17.12 -11.12
CA LYS A 146 19.50 17.38 -11.57
C LYS A 146 19.60 18.36 -12.75
N ARG A 147 18.58 18.44 -13.62
CA ARG A 147 18.52 19.41 -14.72
C ARG A 147 18.04 20.79 -14.26
N VAL A 148 17.16 20.86 -13.26
CA VAL A 148 16.58 22.10 -12.73
C VAL A 148 17.55 22.79 -11.75
N ASP A 149 18.19 22.05 -10.83
CA ASP A 149 19.27 22.54 -9.96
C ASP A 149 20.58 22.79 -10.72
N GLY A 150 20.66 22.28 -11.95
CA GLY A 150 21.77 22.46 -12.88
C GLY A 150 21.84 23.86 -13.49
N ARG A 151 21.70 24.95 -12.71
CA ARG A 151 22.30 26.23 -13.14
C ARG A 151 23.81 26.06 -13.11
N LYS A 152 24.36 25.47 -14.19
CA LYS A 152 25.80 25.25 -14.35
C LYS A 152 26.53 26.53 -13.92
N PRO A 153 27.57 26.45 -13.09
CA PRO A 153 28.32 27.63 -12.63
C PRO A 153 28.72 28.60 -13.76
N GLU A 154 29.01 28.06 -14.95
CA GLU A 154 29.21 28.81 -16.19
C GLU A 154 28.01 29.69 -16.59
N ARG A 155 26.79 29.16 -16.52
CA ARG A 155 25.57 29.88 -16.89
C ARG A 155 25.29 31.01 -15.90
N ILE A 156 25.56 30.79 -14.61
CA ILE A 156 25.46 31.82 -13.57
C ILE A 156 26.50 32.92 -13.82
N TYR A 157 27.75 32.56 -14.11
CA TYR A 157 28.80 33.51 -14.50
C TYR A 157 28.40 34.36 -15.72
N ARG A 158 27.87 33.74 -16.79
CA ARG A 158 27.38 34.46 -17.98
C ARG A 158 26.20 35.39 -17.68
N ALA A 159 25.33 35.01 -16.75
CA ALA A 159 24.23 35.87 -16.31
C ALA A 159 24.71 37.09 -15.51
N VAL A 160 25.79 36.95 -14.72
CA VAL A 160 26.44 38.10 -14.06
C VAL A 160 27.09 39.04 -15.10
N LEU A 161 27.84 38.50 -16.06
CA LEU A 161 28.46 39.30 -17.13
C LEU A 161 27.45 40.08 -17.98
N SER A 162 26.29 39.49 -18.23
CA SER A 162 25.22 40.13 -19.02
C SER A 162 24.34 41.08 -18.21
N GLY A 163 24.64 41.33 -16.93
CA GLY A 163 23.88 42.23 -16.06
C GLY A 163 22.52 41.67 -15.59
N ASN A 164 22.20 40.42 -15.91
CA ASN A 164 20.95 39.76 -15.51
C ASN A 164 20.96 39.26 -14.06
N LEU A 165 22.15 39.17 -13.44
CA LEU A 165 22.35 38.86 -12.01
C LEU A 165 23.42 39.79 -11.43
N THR A 166 23.26 40.20 -10.18
CA THR A 166 24.31 40.94 -9.48
C THR A 166 25.46 40.02 -9.05
N LYS A 167 26.67 40.57 -8.94
CA LYS A 167 27.86 39.82 -8.49
C LYS A 167 27.65 39.07 -7.15
N PRO A 168 27.06 39.67 -6.09
CA PRO A 168 26.78 38.96 -4.83
C PRO A 168 25.81 37.79 -5.01
N GLN A 169 24.75 37.95 -5.81
CA GLN A 169 23.79 36.88 -6.10
C GLN A 169 24.47 35.72 -6.84
N GLY A 170 25.29 36.03 -7.85
CA GLY A 170 26.06 35.02 -8.57
C GLY A 170 27.02 34.22 -7.65
N LEU A 171 27.75 34.90 -6.76
CA LEU A 171 28.66 34.26 -5.81
C LEU A 171 27.93 33.38 -4.79
N SER A 172 26.71 33.73 -4.38
CA SER A 172 25.91 32.89 -3.47
C SER A 172 25.42 31.58 -4.12
N MET A 173 25.31 31.57 -5.45
CA MET A 173 24.78 30.44 -6.22
C MET A 173 25.86 29.53 -6.82
N ILE A 174 27.14 29.90 -6.76
CA ILE A 174 28.25 29.12 -7.28
C ILE A 174 29.07 28.52 -6.11
N PRO A 175 29.38 27.20 -6.11
CA PRO A 175 30.27 26.61 -5.12
C PRO A 175 31.64 27.30 -5.10
N ARG A 176 32.18 27.65 -3.92
CA ARG A 176 33.49 28.34 -3.78
C ARG A 176 34.67 27.59 -4.41
N SER A 177 34.57 26.27 -4.52
CA SER A 177 35.57 25.40 -5.16
C SER A 177 35.50 25.42 -6.70
N SER A 178 34.50 26.07 -7.30
CA SER A 178 34.34 26.13 -8.75
C SER A 178 35.28 27.17 -9.37
N VAL A 179 35.91 26.83 -10.51
CA VAL A 179 36.67 27.79 -11.34
C VAL A 179 35.80 29.00 -11.72
N TRP A 180 34.49 28.81 -11.89
CA TRP A 180 33.56 29.90 -12.22
C TRP A 180 33.30 30.84 -11.05
N TYR A 181 33.48 30.40 -9.78
CA TYR A 181 33.43 31.28 -8.61
C TYR A 181 34.56 32.30 -8.67
N ALA A 182 35.79 31.83 -8.88
CA ALA A 182 36.97 32.67 -9.02
C ALA A 182 36.80 33.67 -10.18
N ARG A 183 36.20 33.23 -11.30
CA ARG A 183 35.90 34.13 -12.42
C ARG A 183 34.89 35.22 -12.06
N VAL A 184 33.80 34.91 -11.33
CA VAL A 184 32.84 35.93 -10.87
C VAL A 184 33.48 36.91 -9.88
N VAL A 185 34.38 36.45 -9.00
CA VAL A 185 35.14 37.34 -8.09
C VAL A 185 35.95 38.37 -8.86
N ASN A 186 36.47 38.01 -10.04
CA ASN A 186 37.35 38.84 -10.87
C ASN A 186 36.62 39.65 -11.96
N ILE A 187 35.28 39.61 -12.01
CA ILE A 187 34.46 40.59 -12.77
C ILE A 187 34.38 41.89 -11.98
#